data_AF-A0A259IXV1-F1
#
_entry.id   AF-A0A259IXV1-F1
#
_cell.length_a   1.000
_cell.length_b   1.000
_cell.length_c   1.000
_cell.angle_alpha   90.00
_cell.angle_beta   90.00
_cell.angle_gamma   90.00
#
_symmetry.space_group_name_H-M   'P 1'
#
loop_
_entity.id
_entity.type
_entity.pdbx_description
1 polymer ?
#
loop_
_entity_poly.entity_id
_entity_poly.type
_entity_poly.pdbx_seq_one_letter_code
_entity_poly.pdbx_strand_id
1 'polypeptide(L)'
;MPIRLDTRAPGFAAAFSTFLDSKREASADVAAAVAEIIARVRADGDGALVDLSRTFDRVDLATLGIRVSAAEIAAARTSIAPET
;
A
#
# COMPACT_ATOMS: atom_id res chain seq x y z
N MET A 1 1.89 15.25 17.11
CA MET A 1 2.25 15.33 18.54
C MET A 1 2.01 13.97 19.18
N PRO A 2 2.87 13.45 20.06
CA PRO A 2 2.69 12.13 20.65
C PRO A 2 1.53 12.11 21.66
N ILE A 3 0.74 11.04 21.64
CA ILE A 3 -0.27 10.77 22.67
C ILE A 3 0.46 10.44 23.98
N ARG A 4 0.08 11.09 25.09
CA ARG A 4 0.60 10.77 26.43
C ARG A 4 -0.51 10.21 27.30
N LEU A 5 -0.25 9.06 27.92
CA LEU A 5 -1.13 8.41 28.89
C LEU A 5 -0.37 8.24 30.20
N ASP A 6 -1.03 8.54 31.33
CA ASP A 6 -0.51 8.31 32.68
C ASP A 6 -1.38 7.26 33.37
N THR A 7 -0.78 6.14 33.79
CA THR A 7 -1.47 5.03 34.45
C THR A 7 -2.11 5.40 35.78
N ARG A 8 -1.71 6.53 36.39
CA ARG A 8 -2.25 7.06 37.65
C ARG A 8 -3.46 7.97 37.45
N ALA A 9 -3.76 8.36 36.21
CA ALA A 9 -4.91 9.20 35.94
C ALA A 9 -6.22 8.40 36.14
N PRO A 10 -7.25 8.96 36.80
CA PRO A 10 -8.55 8.28 36.99
C PRO A 10 -9.20 7.82 35.68
N GLY A 11 -8.91 8.52 34.57
CA GLY A 11 -9.41 8.19 33.23
C GLY A 11 -8.51 7.27 32.39
N PHE A 12 -7.42 6.73 32.95
CA PHE A 12 -6.44 5.96 32.19
C PHE A 12 -7.06 4.77 31.44
N ALA A 13 -7.89 3.96 32.10
CA ALA A 13 -8.46 2.76 31.48
C ALA A 13 -9.30 3.10 30.24
N ALA A 14 -10.12 4.15 30.31
CA ALA A 14 -10.92 4.62 29.18
C ALA A 14 -10.04 5.17 28.05
N ALA A 15 -9.10 6.06 28.38
CA ALA A 15 -8.19 6.65 27.38
C ALA A 15 -7.27 5.62 26.71
N PHE A 16 -6.86 4.58 27.45
CA PHE A 16 -6.08 3.47 26.93
C PHE A 16 -6.90 2.56 26.00
N SER A 17 -8.16 2.27 26.33
CA SER A 17 -9.06 1.53 25.42
C SER A 17 -9.25 2.29 24.10
N THR A 18 -9.55 3.58 24.16
CA THR A 18 -9.70 4.43 22.96
C THR A 18 -8.43 4.42 22.10
N PHE A 19 -7.25 4.49 22.72
CA PHE A 19 -5.99 4.39 22.00
C PHE A 19 -5.81 3.03 21.30
N LEU A 20 -6.11 1.92 21.98
CA LEU A 20 -6.02 0.59 21.40
C LEU A 20 -6.99 0.37 20.23
N ASP A 21 -8.21 0.90 20.35
CA ASP A 21 -9.25 0.76 19.33
C ASP A 21 -8.95 1.60 18.09
N SER A 22 -8.33 2.78 18.25
CA SER A 22 -7.89 3.62 17.11
C SER A 22 -6.93 2.91 16.15
N LYS A 23 -6.13 1.95 16.63
CA LYS A 23 -5.22 1.15 15.79
C LYS A 23 -5.97 0.09 14.97
N ARG A 24 -7.12 -0.38 15.47
CA ARG A 24 -7.92 -1.44 14.84
C ARG A 24 -8.80 -0.91 13.72
N GLU A 25 -9.32 0.31 13.84
CA GLU A 25 -10.15 0.95 12.81
C GLU A 25 -9.40 1.06 11.47
N ALA A 26 -8.18 1.62 11.48
CA ALA A 26 -7.36 1.71 10.27
C ALA A 26 -7.06 0.34 9.63
N SER A 27 -6.97 -0.73 10.44
CA SER A 27 -6.75 -2.08 9.94
C SER A 27 -8.00 -2.68 9.27
N ALA A 28 -9.20 -2.35 9.77
CA ALA A 28 -10.45 -2.81 9.17
C ALA A 28 -10.71 -2.13 7.82
N ASP A 29 -10.43 -0.83 7.74
CA ASP A 29 -10.58 -0.05 6.52
C ASP A 29 -9.63 -0.54 5.41
N VAL A 30 -8.37 -0.81 5.76
CA VAL A 30 -7.39 -1.39 4.82
C VAL A 30 -7.82 -2.79 4.39
N ALA A 31 -8.32 -3.62 5.30
CA ALA A 31 -8.79 -4.96 4.95
C ALA A 31 -9.95 -4.93 3.94
N ALA A 32 -10.90 -4.02 4.12
CA ALA A 32 -12.01 -3.82 3.18
C ALA A 32 -11.50 -3.35 1.81
N ALA A 33 -10.60 -2.36 1.77
CA ALA A 33 -10.04 -1.85 0.52
C ALA A 33 -9.24 -2.93 -0.24
N VAL A 34 -8.43 -3.73 0.46
CA VAL A 34 -7.69 -4.84 -0.16
C VAL A 34 -8.63 -5.92 -0.69
N ALA A 35 -9.70 -6.25 0.03
CA ALA A 35 -10.70 -7.21 -0.44
C ALA A 35 -11.37 -6.75 -1.75
N GLU A 36 -11.69 -5.45 -1.85
CA GLU A 36 -12.23 -4.86 -3.08
C GLU A 36 -11.23 -4.91 -4.24
N ILE A 37 -9.96 -4.56 -4.00
CA ILE A 37 -8.88 -4.65 -5.00
C ILE A 37 -8.76 -6.07 -5.53
N ILE A 38 -8.71 -7.08 -4.65
CA ILE A 38 -8.62 -8.48 -5.05
C ILE A 38 -9.86 -8.90 -5.86
N ALA A 39 -11.06 -8.50 -5.44
CA ALA A 39 -12.29 -8.81 -6.16
C ALA A 39 -12.28 -8.22 -7.59
N ARG A 40 -11.85 -6.96 -7.74
CA ARG A 40 -11.72 -6.29 -9.04
C ARG A 40 -10.68 -6.97 -9.93
N VAL A 41 -9.50 -7.28 -9.40
CA VAL A 41 -8.46 -7.99 -10.18
C VAL A 41 -8.94 -9.38 -10.62
N ARG A 42 -9.71 -10.09 -9.79
CA ARG A 42 -10.31 -11.39 -10.18
C ARG A 42 -11.37 -11.27 -11.25
N ALA A 43 -12.15 -10.19 -11.26
CA ALA A 43 -13.23 -9.97 -12.22
C ALA A 43 -12.69 -9.46 -13.57
N ASP A 44 -11.78 -8.48 -13.53
CA ASP A 44 -11.41 -7.68 -14.70
C ASP A 44 -9.96 -7.95 -15.18
N GLY A 45 -9.21 -8.78 -14.44
CA GLY A 45 -7.85 -9.19 -14.80
C GLY A 45 -6.90 -8.00 -15.00
N ASP A 46 -6.19 -8.01 -16.13
CA ASP A 46 -5.18 -6.99 -16.48
C ASP A 46 -5.78 -5.57 -16.60
N GLY A 47 -7.07 -5.44 -16.95
CA GLY A 47 -7.74 -4.15 -16.99
C GLY A 47 -7.75 -3.48 -15.62
N ALA A 48 -8.08 -4.24 -14.57
CA ALA A 48 -8.00 -3.74 -13.20
C ALA A 48 -6.56 -3.41 -12.79
N LEU A 49 -5.57 -4.20 -13.20
CA LEU A 49 -4.15 -3.90 -12.90
C LEU A 49 -3.72 -2.55 -13.48
N VAL A 50 -4.08 -2.28 -14.74
CA VAL A 50 -3.77 -1.00 -15.39
C VAL A 50 -4.40 0.17 -14.64
N ASP A 51 -5.68 0.07 -14.28
CA ASP A 51 -6.40 1.16 -13.61
C ASP A 51 -5.91 1.40 -12.18
N LEU A 52 -5.62 0.32 -11.45
CA LEU A 52 -5.11 0.41 -10.08
C LEU A 52 -3.69 0.99 -10.06
N SER A 53 -2.82 0.62 -11.01
CA SER A 53 -1.48 1.22 -11.11
C SER A 53 -1.51 2.69 -11.54
N ARG A 54 -2.48 3.13 -12.36
CA ARG A 54 -2.69 4.58 -12.59
C ARG A 54 -3.05 5.31 -11.30
N THR A 55 -3.84 4.66 -10.44
CA THR A 55 -4.35 5.26 -9.21
C THR A 55 -3.27 5.34 -8.13
N PHE A 56 -2.59 4.23 -7.84
CA PHE A 56 -1.67 4.12 -6.70
C PHE A 56 -0.22 4.43 -7.06
N ASP A 57 0.23 4.03 -8.25
CA ASP A 57 1.63 4.19 -8.69
C ASP A 57 1.81 5.39 -9.64
N ARG A 58 0.71 5.95 -10.15
CA ARG A 58 0.68 7.05 -11.13
C ARG A 58 1.40 6.73 -12.45
N VAL A 59 1.35 5.45 -12.87
CA VAL A 59 1.93 4.99 -14.14
C VAL A 59 0.86 4.43 -15.06
N ASP A 60 1.07 4.56 -16.38
CA ASP A 60 0.17 4.01 -17.39
C ASP A 60 0.70 2.69 -17.96
N LEU A 61 0.29 1.57 -17.35
CA LEU A 61 0.69 0.23 -17.79
C LEU A 61 0.09 -0.18 -19.14
N ALA A 62 -0.96 0.49 -19.64
CA ALA A 62 -1.46 0.24 -20.99
C ALA A 62 -0.45 0.68 -22.05
N THR A 63 0.32 1.74 -21.76
CA THR A 63 1.34 2.26 -22.66
C THR A 63 2.71 1.62 -22.40
N LEU A 64 3.08 1.45 -21.12
CA LEU A 64 4.38 0.89 -20.73
C LEU A 64 4.46 -0.64 -20.89
N GLY A 65 3.33 -1.33 -20.79
CA GLY A 65 3.29 -2.77 -20.61
C GLY A 65 3.51 -3.18 -19.15
N ILE A 66 2.91 -4.31 -18.76
CA ILE A 66 3.00 -4.84 -17.38
C ILE A 66 4.37 -5.47 -17.12
N ARG A 67 4.96 -6.11 -18.13
CA ARG A 67 6.21 -6.86 -18.01
C ARG A 67 7.40 -5.99 -18.43
N VAL A 68 8.37 -5.85 -17.53
CA VAL A 68 9.70 -5.33 -17.87
C VAL A 68 10.41 -6.30 -18.81
N SER A 69 10.85 -5.80 -19.95
CA SER A 69 11.49 -6.57 -21.01
C SER A 69 12.94 -6.95 -20.68
N ALA A 70 13.44 -8.00 -21.33
CA ALA A 70 14.84 -8.40 -21.21
C ALA A 70 15.81 -7.30 -21.67
N ALA A 71 15.40 -6.48 -22.64
CA ALA A 71 16.18 -5.37 -23.16
C ALA A 71 16.32 -4.24 -22.11
N GLU A 72 15.22 -3.88 -21.42
CA GLU A 72 15.25 -2.90 -20.35
C GLU A 72 16.14 -3.36 -19.18
N ILE A 73 16.08 -4.65 -18.83
CA ILE A 73 16.95 -5.23 -17.80
C ILE A 73 18.43 -5.16 -18.20
N ALA A 74 18.75 -5.48 -19.46
CA ALA A 74 20.11 -5.40 -19.98
C ALA A 74 20.64 -3.95 -19.97
N ALA A 75 19.83 -2.99 -20.42
CA ALA A 75 20.17 -1.58 -20.41
C ALA A 75 20.41 -1.06 -18.98
N ALA A 76 19.52 -1.43 -18.04
CA ALA A 76 19.68 -1.08 -16.63
C ALA A 76 20.99 -1.62 -16.04
N ARG A 77 21.35 -2.88 -16.34
CA ARG A 77 22.62 -3.47 -15.90
C ARG A 77 23.84 -2.70 -16.40
N THR A 78 23.84 -2.23 -17.65
CA THR A 78 24.94 -1.43 -18.21
C THR A 78 25.04 -0.05 -17.56
N SER A 79 23.95 0.47 -16.98
CA SER A 79 23.94 1.78 -16.31
C SER A 79 24.50 1.78 -14.88
N ILE A 80 24.85 0.61 -14.33
CA ILE A 80 25.35 0.47 -12.95
C ILE A 80 26.83 0.89 -12.88
N ALA A 81 27.15 1.78 -11.93
CA ALA A 81 28.53 2.19 -11.67
C ALA A 81 29.33 1.07 -10.97
N PRO A 82 30.66 1.00 -11.16
CA PRO A 82 31.51 -0.12 -10.69
C PRO A 82 31.48 -0.41 -9.18
N GLU A 83 31.02 0.53 -8.35
CA GLU A 83 31.06 0.43 -6.88
C GLU A 83 29.69 0.13 -6.24
N THR A 84 28.72 -0.37 -7.01
CA THR A 84 27.35 -0.65 -6.52
C THR A 84 27.15 -2.11 -6.17
#